data_AF-A0A2I8VKE4-F1
#
_entry.id   AF-A0A2I8VKE4-F1
#
_cell.length_a   1.000
_cell.length_b   1.000
_cell.length_c   1.000
_cell.angle_alpha   90.00
_cell.angle_beta   90.00
_cell.angle_gamma   90.00
#
_symmetry.space_group_name_H-M   'P 1'
#
loop_
_entity.id
_entity.type
_entity.pdbx_description
1 polymer ?
#
loop_
_entity_poly.entity_id
_entity_poly.type
_entity_poly.pdbx_seq_one_letter_code
_entity_poly.pdbx_strand_id
1 'polypeptide(L)'
;MSDPGEDGSEDGRDDRVEDDTGNDRVGDAGPADLPADVEAALTQLLAEAAAAARHRDVDDVVAIVDTVETVTRDKVPAGFVRERLRYGCRRVDRLVADEPLVAAEYLEAMERLVDEG
;
A
#
# COMPACT_ATOMS: atom_id res chain seq x y z
N MET A 1 -63.37 -35.03 16.16
CA MET A 1 -62.07 -35.11 15.48
C MET A 1 -61.20 -34.06 16.17
N SER A 2 -60.65 -34.29 17.37
CA SER A 2 -60.00 -35.52 17.89
C SER A 2 -58.84 -35.87 16.97
N ASP A 3 -57.63 -35.37 17.24
CA ASP A 3 -56.59 -35.92 18.15
C ASP A 3 -55.56 -36.75 17.34
N PRO A 4 -54.30 -36.95 17.79
CA PRO A 4 -53.56 -36.39 18.93
C PRO A 4 -52.34 -35.57 18.39
N GLY A 5 -51.16 -35.36 19.00
CA GLY A 5 -50.45 -35.96 20.13
C GLY A 5 -48.94 -35.84 19.92
N GLU A 6 -48.24 -35.30 20.93
CA GLU A 6 -46.81 -35.38 21.29
C GLU A 6 -45.77 -36.06 20.37
N ASP A 7 -44.67 -35.35 20.09
CA ASP A 7 -43.29 -35.87 19.98
C ASP A 7 -42.30 -34.67 20.19
N GLY A 8 -41.19 -34.75 20.95
CA GLY A 8 -40.72 -35.92 21.71
C GLY A 8 -39.22 -36.19 21.80
N SER A 9 -38.31 -35.20 21.79
CA SER A 9 -36.83 -35.37 21.89
C SER A 9 -36.17 -35.79 20.54
N GLU A 10 -34.88 -36.08 20.34
CA GLU A 10 -33.60 -36.02 21.10
C GLU A 10 -32.52 -35.37 20.18
N ASP A 11 -31.33 -34.90 20.59
CA ASP A 11 -30.70 -34.66 21.90
C ASP A 11 -30.25 -33.16 21.92
N GLY A 12 -29.05 -32.68 21.53
CA GLY A 12 -27.71 -33.19 21.85
C GLY A 12 -26.55 -32.76 20.93
N ARG A 13 -25.63 -31.97 21.50
CA ARG A 13 -24.19 -31.86 21.14
C ARG A 13 -23.90 -31.06 19.86
N ASP A 14 -22.95 -30.12 19.96
CA ASP A 14 -21.61 -30.16 19.30
C ASP A 14 -21.72 -30.32 17.77
N ASP A 15 -21.16 -29.42 16.95
CA ASP A 15 -19.87 -28.79 17.15
C ASP A 15 -19.85 -27.27 17.24
N ARG A 16 -18.96 -26.82 18.13
CA ARG A 16 -18.26 -25.56 18.12
C ARG A 16 -17.55 -25.37 16.76
N VAL A 17 -18.20 -24.71 15.80
CA VAL A 17 -17.46 -24.00 14.75
C VAL A 17 -16.88 -22.74 15.42
N GLU A 18 -15.74 -22.93 16.08
CA GLU A 18 -14.73 -21.89 16.09
C GLU A 18 -14.36 -21.67 14.62
N ASP A 19 -14.97 -20.64 14.02
CA ASP A 19 -14.46 -20.04 12.80
C ASP A 19 -13.15 -19.36 13.20
N ASP A 20 -12.12 -20.19 13.31
CA ASP A 20 -10.73 -19.78 13.32
C ASP A 20 -10.42 -19.26 11.91
N THR A 21 -10.98 -18.09 11.58
CA THR A 21 -10.40 -17.18 10.58
C THR A 21 -9.11 -16.57 11.15
N GLY A 22 -8.23 -17.47 11.61
CA GLY A 22 -6.83 -17.21 11.78
C GLY A 22 -6.25 -16.74 10.44
N ASN A 23 -5.93 -15.45 10.42
CA ASN A 23 -4.85 -14.92 9.61
C ASN A 23 -5.09 -14.80 8.09
N ASP A 24 -6.17 -14.11 7.70
CA ASP A 24 -6.25 -13.37 6.42
C ASP A 24 -6.53 -11.87 6.64
N ARG A 25 -5.93 -11.30 7.70
CA ARG A 25 -5.53 -9.89 7.64
C ARG A 25 -4.41 -9.79 6.62
N VAL A 26 -4.77 -9.62 5.34
CA VAL A 26 -3.86 -9.06 4.34
C VAL A 26 -3.29 -7.79 4.97
N GLY A 27 -1.99 -7.82 5.27
CA GLY A 27 -1.40 -6.87 6.19
C GLY A 27 -1.66 -5.44 5.75
N ASP A 28 -2.37 -4.68 6.58
CA ASP A 28 -2.25 -3.24 6.62
C ASP A 28 -0.87 -2.92 7.19
N ALA A 29 0.16 -3.28 6.41
CA ALA A 29 1.55 -2.96 6.69
C ALA A 29 1.67 -1.45 6.47
N GLY A 30 1.46 -0.72 7.56
CA GLY A 30 1.53 0.72 7.59
C GLY A 30 2.96 1.20 7.35
N PRO A 31 3.17 2.51 7.18
CA PRO A 31 4.51 3.05 7.01
C PRO A 31 5.45 2.71 8.21
N ALA A 32 4.90 2.50 9.41
CA ALA A 32 5.60 1.95 10.58
C ALA A 32 6.32 0.59 10.38
N ASP A 33 5.98 -0.19 9.35
CA ASP A 33 6.65 -1.46 9.01
C ASP A 33 7.86 -1.28 8.06
N LEU A 34 8.21 -0.04 7.70
CA LEU A 34 9.41 0.27 6.94
C LEU A 34 10.67 0.21 7.82
N PRO A 35 11.78 -0.36 7.33
CA PRO A 35 13.09 -0.13 7.93
C PRO A 35 13.49 1.35 7.78
N ALA A 36 13.94 2.00 8.86
CA ALA A 36 14.28 3.43 8.86
C ALA A 36 15.28 3.86 7.76
N ASP A 37 16.25 3.02 7.39
CA ASP A 37 17.16 3.31 6.26
C ASP A 37 16.44 3.34 4.90
N VAL A 38 15.37 2.56 4.75
CA VAL A 38 14.55 2.48 3.53
C VAL A 38 13.56 3.63 3.47
N GLU A 39 12.94 3.96 4.60
CA GLU A 39 12.11 5.16 4.81
C GLU A 39 12.89 6.42 4.42
N ALA A 40 14.02 6.69 5.09
CA ALA A 40 14.86 7.86 4.82
C ALA A 40 15.33 7.94 3.36
N ALA A 41 15.72 6.82 2.75
CA ALA A 41 16.11 6.77 1.35
C ALA A 41 14.94 7.06 0.40
N LEU A 42 13.74 6.54 0.68
CA LEU A 42 12.55 6.81 -0.12
C LEU A 42 12.12 8.28 0.00
N THR A 43 12.06 8.83 1.22
CA THR A 43 11.75 10.25 1.47
C THR A 43 12.71 11.16 0.71
N GLN A 44 14.02 10.90 0.78
CA GLN A 44 15.02 11.67 0.02
C GLN A 44 14.79 11.58 -1.50
N LEU A 45 14.65 10.37 -2.06
CA LEU A 45 14.46 10.19 -3.51
C LEU A 45 13.15 10.84 -4.00
N LEU A 46 12.08 10.77 -3.22
CA LEU A 46 10.79 11.37 -3.56
C LEU A 46 10.86 12.91 -3.56
N ALA A 47 11.54 13.50 -2.58
CA ALA A 47 11.79 14.94 -2.53
C ALA A 47 12.69 15.43 -3.69
N GLU A 48 13.76 14.69 -4.01
CA GLU A 48 14.65 14.99 -5.15
C GLU A 48 13.90 14.93 -6.49
N ALA A 49 13.10 13.89 -6.71
CA ALA A 49 12.25 13.78 -7.89
C ALA A 49 11.20 14.89 -7.97
N ALA A 50 10.59 15.28 -6.84
CA ALA A 50 9.62 16.39 -6.81
C ALA A 50 10.28 17.72 -7.21
N ALA A 51 11.50 17.98 -6.74
CA ALA A 51 12.28 19.15 -7.16
C ALA A 51 12.61 19.11 -8.66
N ALA A 52 13.13 18.00 -9.18
CA ALA A 52 13.42 17.82 -10.62
C ALA A 52 12.15 18.02 -11.48
N ALA A 53 11.01 17.50 -11.03
CA ALA A 53 9.72 17.68 -11.71
C ALA A 53 9.27 19.16 -11.72
N ARG A 54 9.45 19.90 -10.60
CA ARG A 54 9.21 21.35 -10.56
C ARG A 54 10.15 22.14 -11.47
N HIS A 55 11.38 21.66 -11.70
CA HIS A 55 12.33 22.23 -12.67
C HIS A 55 12.11 21.79 -14.12
N ARG A 56 11.28 20.76 -14.36
CA ARG A 56 11.01 20.11 -15.65
C ARG A 56 12.17 19.27 -16.19
N ASP A 57 13.05 18.79 -15.31
CA ASP A 57 14.16 17.90 -15.66
C ASP A 57 13.63 16.45 -15.75
N VAL A 58 12.94 16.17 -16.87
CA VAL A 58 12.21 14.90 -17.11
C VAL A 58 13.11 13.67 -16.96
N ASP A 59 14.33 13.72 -17.51
CA ASP A 59 15.27 12.59 -17.49
C ASP A 59 15.70 12.24 -16.04
N ASP A 60 15.94 13.25 -15.20
CA ASP A 60 16.29 13.06 -13.79
C ASP A 60 15.11 12.51 -12.99
N VAL A 61 13.89 13.02 -13.21
CA VAL A 61 12.67 12.47 -12.58
C VAL A 61 12.51 10.98 -12.92
N VAL A 62 12.66 10.60 -14.19
CA VAL A 62 12.54 9.18 -14.62
C VAL A 62 13.62 8.33 -13.95
N ALA A 63 14.89 8.76 -13.94
CA ALA A 63 15.98 8.02 -13.32
C ALA A 63 15.80 7.82 -11.80
N ILE A 64 15.28 8.84 -11.11
CA ILE A 64 14.98 8.75 -9.67
C ILE A 64 13.76 7.86 -9.42
N VAL A 65 12.71 7.96 -10.23
CA VAL A 65 11.49 7.13 -10.10
C VAL A 65 11.76 5.64 -10.38
N ASP A 66 12.61 5.31 -11.35
CA ASP A 66 13.09 3.93 -11.58
C ASP A 66 13.81 3.36 -10.34
N THR A 67 14.57 4.22 -9.65
CA THR A 67 15.25 3.88 -8.40
C THR A 67 14.23 3.67 -7.27
N VAL A 68 13.22 4.53 -7.16
CA VAL A 68 12.10 4.41 -6.20
C VAL A 68 11.30 3.12 -6.44
N GLU A 69 10.93 2.76 -7.68
CA GLU A 69 10.23 1.48 -7.94
C GLU A 69 11.12 0.28 -7.58
N THR A 70 12.43 0.35 -7.86
CA THR A 70 13.38 -0.73 -7.50
C THR A 70 13.47 -0.92 -5.99
N VAL A 71 13.67 0.14 -5.21
CA VAL A 71 13.66 0.09 -3.74
C VAL A 71 12.31 -0.40 -3.21
N THR A 72 11.21 0.12 -3.76
CA THR A 72 9.84 -0.29 -3.41
C THR A 72 9.58 -1.77 -3.68
N ARG A 73 10.12 -2.33 -4.77
CA ARG A 73 9.97 -3.75 -5.12
C ARG A 73 10.79 -4.66 -4.21
N ASP A 74 12.01 -4.24 -3.87
CA ASP A 74 13.03 -5.11 -3.28
C ASP A 74 13.18 -4.96 -1.77
N LYS A 75 12.72 -3.84 -1.18
CA LYS A 75 12.92 -3.48 0.24
C LYS A 75 11.62 -3.22 1.02
N VAL A 76 10.57 -2.72 0.37
CA VAL A 76 9.30 -2.42 1.07
C VAL A 76 8.47 -3.71 1.21
N PRO A 77 7.98 -4.05 2.42
CA PRO A 77 7.08 -5.17 2.65
C PRO A 77 5.84 -5.15 1.73
N ALA A 78 5.21 -6.30 1.51
CA ALA A 78 3.93 -6.35 0.81
C ALA A 78 2.84 -5.72 1.70
N GLY A 79 2.10 -4.76 1.15
CA GLY A 79 1.06 -4.02 1.88
C GLY A 79 0.72 -2.70 1.18
N PHE A 80 -0.14 -1.91 1.83
CA PHE A 80 -0.72 -0.68 1.29
C PHE A 80 0.31 0.33 0.78
N VAL A 81 1.37 0.59 1.56
CA VAL A 81 2.42 1.56 1.19
C VAL A 81 3.12 1.17 -0.10
N ARG A 82 3.51 -0.10 -0.24
CA ARG A 82 4.15 -0.63 -1.46
C ARG A 82 3.24 -0.50 -2.69
N GLU A 83 1.95 -0.80 -2.55
CA GLU A 83 1.00 -0.66 -3.66
C GLU A 83 0.80 0.81 -4.08
N ARG A 84 0.72 1.71 -3.10
CA ARG A 84 0.61 3.16 -3.31
C ARG A 84 1.84 3.74 -3.98
N LEU A 85 3.04 3.45 -3.49
CA LEU A 85 4.31 3.88 -4.09
C LEU A 85 4.42 3.42 -5.54
N ARG A 86 4.17 2.12 -5.82
CA ARG A 86 4.20 1.61 -7.20
C ARG A 86 3.11 2.21 -8.08
N TYR A 87 1.94 2.56 -7.53
CA TYR A 87 0.90 3.26 -8.29
C TYR A 87 1.33 4.70 -8.62
N GLY A 88 1.91 5.41 -7.66
CA GLY A 88 2.38 6.78 -7.86
C GLY A 88 3.53 6.89 -8.86
N CYS A 89 4.54 6.01 -8.80
CA CYS A 89 5.60 5.92 -9.82
C CYS A 89 4.99 5.84 -11.24
N ARG A 90 4.12 4.86 -11.47
CA ARG A 90 3.38 4.69 -12.75
C ARG A 90 2.51 5.89 -13.14
N ARG A 91 2.10 6.76 -12.21
CA ARG A 91 1.37 8.00 -12.51
C ARG A 91 2.36 9.10 -12.91
N VAL A 92 3.48 9.23 -12.20
CA VAL A 92 4.56 10.16 -12.52
C VAL A 92 5.10 9.90 -13.92
N ASP A 93 5.41 8.66 -14.30
CA ASP A 93 5.90 8.30 -15.65
C ASP A 93 4.99 8.79 -16.79
N ARG A 94 3.67 8.84 -16.53
CA ARG A 94 2.66 9.28 -17.50
C ARG A 94 2.43 10.78 -17.49
N LEU A 95 2.84 11.48 -16.44
CA LEU A 95 2.57 12.90 -16.21
C LEU A 95 3.82 13.77 -16.37
N VAL A 96 5.03 13.21 -16.19
CA VAL A 96 6.27 13.98 -16.12
C VAL A 96 6.56 14.82 -17.37
N ALA A 97 6.22 14.32 -18.55
CA ALA A 97 6.42 15.05 -19.81
C ALA A 97 5.38 16.16 -20.05
N ASP A 98 4.09 15.87 -19.82
CA ASP A 98 2.98 16.76 -20.19
C ASP A 98 2.53 17.67 -19.03
N GLU A 99 2.52 17.14 -17.81
CA GLU A 99 2.01 17.75 -16.58
C GLU A 99 3.03 17.66 -15.41
N PRO A 100 4.29 18.14 -15.57
CA PRO A 100 5.36 17.96 -14.58
C PRO A 100 5.05 18.52 -13.19
N LEU A 101 4.23 19.58 -13.09
CA LEU A 101 3.77 20.08 -11.79
C LEU A 101 2.79 19.11 -11.10
N VAL A 102 1.94 18.43 -11.86
CA VAL A 102 1.07 17.38 -11.29
C VAL A 102 1.90 16.17 -10.87
N ALA A 103 2.94 15.82 -11.65
CA ALA A 103 3.89 14.79 -11.26
C ALA A 103 4.60 15.12 -9.92
N ALA A 104 5.02 16.37 -9.71
CA ALA A 104 5.60 16.82 -8.45
C ALA A 104 4.64 16.63 -7.25
N GLU A 105 3.36 17.01 -7.38
CA GLU A 105 2.38 16.83 -6.31
C GLU A 105 2.11 15.33 -5.99
N TYR A 106 2.25 14.42 -6.96
CA TYR A 106 2.22 12.97 -6.70
C TYR A 106 3.45 12.49 -5.93
N LEU A 107 4.63 13.04 -6.21
CA LEU A 107 5.89 12.70 -5.52
C LEU A 107 5.86 13.19 -4.06
N GLU A 108 5.44 14.44 -3.82
CA GLU A 108 5.26 15.01 -2.47
C GLU A 108 4.12 14.34 -1.68
N ALA A 109 3.13 13.73 -2.36
CA ALA A 109 2.12 12.90 -1.71
C ALA A 109 2.65 11.50 -1.34
N MET A 110 3.58 10.95 -2.11
CA MET A 110 4.28 9.70 -1.77
C MET A 110 5.30 9.90 -0.66
N GLU A 111 6.00 11.05 -0.63
CA GLU A 111 6.95 11.42 0.41
C GLU A 111 6.27 11.41 1.79
N ARG A 112 5.15 12.14 1.93
CA ARG A 112 4.34 12.16 3.17
C ARG A 112 3.80 10.78 3.56
N LEU A 113 3.43 9.94 2.59
CA LEU A 113 3.00 8.57 2.88
C LEU A 113 4.12 7.71 3.51
N VAL A 114 5.38 8.03 3.24
CA VAL A 114 6.54 7.36 3.84
C VAL A 114 6.93 7.99 5.18
N ASP A 115 6.91 9.32 5.27
CA ASP A 115 7.28 10.12 6.47
C ASP A 115 6.23 10.05 7.60
N GLU A 116 4.96 9.74 7.30
CA GLU A 116 3.90 9.50 8.30
C GLU A 116 3.96 8.09 8.96
N GLY A 117 5.17 7.49 9.02
CA GLY A 117 5.51 6.15 9.53
C GLY A 117 5.58 6.00 11.05
#